data_AF-A0A7C3Q541-F1
#
_entry.id   AF-A0A7C3Q541-F1
#
_cell.length_a   1.000
_cell.length_b   1.000
_cell.length_c   1.000
_cell.angle_alpha   90.00
_cell.angle_beta   90.00
_cell.angle_gamma   90.00
#
_symmetry.space_group_name_H-M   'P 1'
#
loop_
_entity.id
_entity.type
_entity.pdbx_description
1 polymer ?
#
loop_
_entity_poly.entity_id
_entity_poly.type
_entity_poly.pdbx_seq_one_letter_code
_entity_poly.pdbx_strand_id
1 'polypeptide(L)' 'MEAAKRLGISYQSYQKLENPNKANPTLKTLQKVSRVFGKRVVIGMEDVAGHAA' A
#
# COMPACT_ATOMS: atom_id res chain seq x y z
N MET A 1 4.65 -1.65 17.70
CA MET A 1 3.83 -0.59 17.08
C MET A 1 2.41 -1.05 16.90
N GLU A 2 1.46 -0.15 17.10
CA GLU A 2 0.02 -0.41 17.04
C GLU A 2 -0.48 -0.70 15.61
N ALA A 3 0.04 0.01 14.61
CA ALA A 3 -0.36 -0.17 13.22
C ALA A 3 -0.01 -1.56 12.65
N ALA A 4 1.20 -2.08 12.94
CA ALA A 4 1.63 -3.41 12.51
C ALA A 4 0.75 -4.53 13.11
N LYS A 5 0.37 -4.40 14.40
CA LYS A 5 -0.57 -5.31 15.07
C LYS A 5 -1.96 -5.27 14.43
N ARG A 6 -2.48 -4.07 14.20
CA ARG A 6 -3.80 -3.86 13.55
C ARG A 6 -3.83 -4.36 12.10
N LEU A 7 -2.68 -4.34 11.42
CA LEU A 7 -2.49 -4.91 10.08
C LEU A 7 -2.28 -6.43 10.07
N GLY A 8 -1.98 -7.05 11.23
CA GLY A 8 -1.65 -8.46 11.33
C GLY A 8 -0.32 -8.82 10.65
N ILE A 9 0.65 -7.90 10.63
CA ILE A 9 1.96 -8.10 9.99
C ILE A 9 3.11 -7.87 10.97
N SER A 10 4.28 -8.42 10.65
CA SER A 10 5.49 -8.16 11.43
C SER A 10 5.88 -6.68 11.35
N TYR A 11 6.62 -6.22 12.37
CA TYR A 11 7.13 -4.85 12.39
C TYR A 11 8.04 -4.54 11.20
N GLN A 12 8.92 -5.48 10.82
CA GLN A 12 9.79 -5.30 9.65
C GLN A 12 8.99 -5.19 8.35
N SER A 13 7.92 -5.96 8.19
CA SER A 13 7.03 -5.85 7.04
C SER A 13 6.32 -4.49 7.01
N TYR A 14 5.90 -3.99 8.18
CA TYR A 14 5.33 -2.66 8.30
C TYR A 14 6.36 -1.57 7.91
N GLN A 15 7.59 -1.64 8.40
CA GLN A 15 8.65 -0.68 8.03
C GLN A 15 8.93 -0.65 6.51
N LYS A 16 8.82 -1.80 5.82
CA LYS A 16 8.94 -1.82 4.35
C LYS A 16 7.79 -1.07 3.68
N LEU A 17 6.55 -1.23 4.16
CA LEU A 17 5.37 -0.55 3.62
C LEU A 17 5.46 0.99 3.75
N GLU A 18 6.17 1.51 4.75
CA GLU A 18 6.38 2.96 4.90
C GLU A 18 7.47 3.51 3.97
N ASN A 19 8.26 2.65 3.32
CA ASN A 19 9.28 3.06 2.36
C ASN A 19 8.88 2.62 0.94
N PRO A 20 8.43 3.54 0.06
CA PRO A 20 7.96 3.18 -1.28
C PRO A 20 9.05 2.55 -2.17
N ASN A 21 10.34 2.78 -1.89
CA ASN A 21 11.44 2.13 -2.62
C ASN A 21 11.71 0.70 -2.15
N LYS A 22 11.16 0.29 -1.00
CA LYS A 22 11.39 -1.03 -0.39
C LYS A 22 10.14 -1.91 -0.34
N ALA A 23 9.02 -1.42 -0.87
CA ALA A 23 7.78 -2.18 -0.95
C ALA A 23 7.10 -1.96 -2.30
N ASN A 24 6.65 -3.07 -2.89
CA ASN A 24 5.68 -3.08 -3.97
C ASN A 24 4.39 -3.74 -3.46
N PRO A 25 3.57 -3.02 -2.68
CA PRO A 25 2.37 -3.59 -2.08
C PRO A 25 1.31 -3.92 -3.13
N THR A 26 0.66 -5.06 -2.99
CA THR A 26 -0.52 -5.38 -3.81
C THR A 26 -1.67 -4.42 -3.53
N LEU A 27 -2.61 -4.29 -4.47
CA LEU A 27 -3.85 -3.51 -4.25
C LEU A 27 -4.63 -3.98 -3.02
N LYS A 28 -4.64 -5.29 -2.73
CA LYS A 28 -5.26 -5.86 -1.53
C LYS A 28 -4.57 -5.39 -0.25
N THR A 29 -3.24 -5.27 -0.29
CA THR A 29 -2.46 -4.73 0.83
C THR A 29 -2.81 -3.27 1.06
N LEU A 30 -2.87 -2.46 0.00
CA LEU A 30 -3.29 -1.05 0.09
C LEU A 30 -4.69 -0.90 0.68
N GLN A 31 -5.65 -1.74 0.28
CA GLN A 31 -7.00 -1.77 0.87
C GLN A 31 -6.99 -2.14 2.36
N LYS A 32 -6.18 -3.12 2.78
CA LYS A 32 -6.06 -3.47 4.21
C LYS A 32 -5.50 -2.31 5.02
N VAL A 33 -4.47 -1.64 4.49
CA VAL A 33 -3.88 -0.45 5.10
C VAL A 33 -4.94 0.63 5.26
N SER A 34 -5.70 0.96 4.22
CA SER A 34 -6.72 2.01 4.34
C SER A 34 -7.80 1.70 5.37
N ARG A 35 -8.24 0.44 5.49
CA ARG A 35 -9.21 0.02 6.51
C ARG A 35 -8.68 0.25 7.93
N VAL A 36 -7.41 -0.10 8.18
CA VAL A 36 -6.76 0.12 9.48
C VAL A 36 -6.70 1.61 9.83
N PHE A 37 -6.50 2.49 8.86
CA PHE A 37 -6.44 3.93 9.11
C PHE A 37 -7.79 4.66 8.96
N GLY A 38 -8.89 3.94 8.70
CA GLY A 38 -10.20 4.55 8.46
C GLY A 38 -10.21 5.46 7.22
N LYS A 39 -9.39 5.14 6.21
CA LYS A 39 -9.23 5.89 4.97
C LYS A 39 -9.80 5.13 3.77
N ARG A 40 -9.98 5.86 2.67
CA ARG A 40 -10.34 5.31 1.36
C ARG A 40 -9.10 5.27 0.46
N VAL A 41 -8.84 4.14 -0.21
CA VAL A 41 -7.86 4.09 -1.31
C VAL A 41 -8.55 4.58 -2.58
N VAL A 42 -7.90 5.50 -3.29
CA VAL A 42 -8.26 5.92 -4.65
C VAL A 42 -7.07 5.63 -5.54
N ILE A 43 -7.28 4.93 -6.65
CA ILE A 43 -6.24 4.61 -7.62
C ILE A 43 -6.61 5.34 -8.90
N GLY A 44 -5.82 6.34 -9.25
CA GLY A 44 -5.83 6.93 -10.59
C GLY A 44 -4.89 6.14 -11.48
N MET A 45 -5.32 5.85 -12.69
CA MET A 45 -4.43 5.40 -13.77
C MET A 45 -4.38 6.53 -14.79
N GLU A 46 -3.18 6.89 -15.18
CA GLU A 46 -2.93 7.92 -16.19
C GLU A 46 -2.41 7.21 -17.44
N ASP A 47 -2.82 7.69 -18.62
CA ASP A 47 -2.26 7.23 -19.87
C ASP A 47 -0.78 7.62 -19.90
N VAL A 48 0.10 6.63 -19.81
CA VAL A 48 1.51 6.81 -20.15
C VAL A 48 1.57 7.04 -21.64
N ALA A 49 1.82 8.30 -22.04
CA ALA A 49 2.14 8.67 -23.41
C ALA A 49 3.29 7.77 -23.92
N GLY A 50 2.96 6.67 -24.58
CA GLY A 50 3.94 5.65 -24.99
C GLY A 50 3.47 4.20 -25.10
N HIS A 51 2.24 3.85 -24.71
CA HIS A 51 1.67 2.50 -25.00
C HIS A 51 0.66 2.55 -26.17
N ALA A 52 1.09 3.14 -27.30
CA ALA A 52 0.45 2.90 -28.59
C ALA A 52 1.19 1.75 -29.27
N ALA A 53 0.51 0.60 -29.37
CA ALA A 53 0.74 -0.58 -30.22
C ALA A 53 2.18 -1.08 -30.41
#